data_AF-G3AGM3-F1
#
_entry.id   AF-G3AGM3-F1
#
_cell.length_a   1.000
_cell.length_b   1.000
_cell.length_c   1.000
_cell.angle_alpha   90.00
_cell.angle_beta   90.00
_cell.angle_gamma   90.00
#
_symmetry.space_group_name_H-M   'P 1'
#
loop_
_entity.id
_entity.type
_entity.pdbx_description
1 polymer ?
#
loop_
_entity_poly.entity_id
_entity_poly.type
_entity_poly.pdbx_seq_one_letter_code
_entity_poly.pdbx_strand_id
1 'polypeptide(L)'
;MVMRTRAEKNMRKHLVAQLKARKILGARVAQGDKSAEELDKLGFAPQIFLFKNLFSGQVLYSKVPAYHQDQIDEQFVAPNWQNRKPSRRNDLWKIMCIANFANFEYSNAAYEGLVQLRKVRDVEQKKEAQAMRKKNDDGNIWYSGQYRPTYSQEAVADLSHV
;
A
#
# COMPACT_ATOMS: atom_id res chain seq x y z
N MET A 1 26.29 -24.66 23.19
CA MET A 1 25.16 -23.71 23.32
C MET A 1 25.73 -22.39 23.82
N VAL A 2 25.89 -21.37 22.96
CA VAL A 2 26.56 -20.11 23.34
C VAL A 2 25.64 -19.35 24.31
N MET A 3 26.05 -19.23 25.58
CA MET A 3 25.32 -18.42 26.56
C MET A 3 25.50 -16.95 26.21
N ARG A 4 24.41 -16.32 25.74
CA ARG A 4 24.40 -14.88 25.47
C ARG A 4 24.62 -14.08 26.74
N THR A 5 25.50 -13.09 26.66
CA THR A 5 25.86 -12.25 27.81
C THR A 5 24.67 -11.40 28.27
N ARG A 6 24.70 -10.92 29.52
CA ARG A 6 23.64 -10.05 30.07
C ARG A 6 23.49 -8.76 29.25
N ALA A 7 24.60 -8.21 28.73
CA ALA A 7 24.62 -7.05 27.86
C ALA A 7 23.90 -7.28 26.53
N GLU A 8 24.15 -8.42 25.87
CA GLU A 8 23.46 -8.79 24.63
C GLU A 8 21.94 -8.96 24.81
N LYS A 9 21.52 -9.56 25.93
CA LYS A 9 20.09 -9.69 26.26
C LYS A 9 19.43 -8.33 26.44
N ASN A 10 20.08 -7.39 27.14
CA ASN A 10 19.57 -6.04 27.35
C ASN A 10 19.51 -5.23 26.05
N MET A 11 20.58 -5.29 25.24
CA MET A 11 20.63 -4.63 23.93
C MET A 11 19.52 -5.14 23.01
N ARG A 12 19.31 -6.47 22.94
CA ARG A 12 18.22 -7.06 22.17
C ARG A 12 16.85 -6.60 22.67
N LYS A 13 16.62 -6.54 23.99
CA LYS A 13 15.37 -6.04 24.56
C LYS A 13 15.12 -4.58 24.17
N HIS A 14 16.15 -3.75 24.22
CA HIS A 14 16.08 -2.34 23.81
C HIS A 14 15.79 -2.19 22.31
N LEU A 15 16.48 -2.94 21.46
CA LEU A 15 16.23 -2.95 20.00
C LEU A 15 14.80 -3.41 19.67
N VAL A 16 14.32 -4.47 20.32
CA VAL A 16 12.93 -4.94 20.14
C VAL A 16 11.92 -3.88 20.61
N ALA A 17 12.20 -3.18 21.71
CA ALA A 17 11.35 -2.08 22.17
C ALA A 17 11.32 -0.91 21.18
N GLN A 18 12.49 -0.49 20.67
CA GLN A 18 12.57 0.55 19.64
C GLN A 18 11.86 0.15 18.34
N LEU A 19 12.01 -1.11 17.90
CA LEU A 19 11.32 -1.63 16.71
C LEU A 19 9.79 -1.64 16.91
N LYS A 20 9.31 -2.04 18.09
CA LYS A 20 7.89 -1.97 18.43
C LYS A 20 7.39 -0.52 18.44
N ALA A 21 8.13 0.39 19.05
CA ALA A 21 7.78 1.82 19.10
C ALA A 21 7.73 2.44 17.70
N ARG A 22 8.74 2.20 16.84
CA ARG A 22 8.76 2.67 15.44
C ARG A 22 7.58 2.12 14.62
N LYS A 23 7.24 0.84 14.79
CA LYS A 23 6.09 0.22 14.11
C LYS A 23 4.76 0.90 14.50
N ILE A 24 4.63 1.28 15.76
CA ILE A 24 3.45 2.01 16.25
C ILE A 24 3.43 3.44 15.70
N LEU A 25 4.58 4.12 15.64
CA LEU A 25 4.68 5.49 15.13
C LEU A 25 4.31 5.58 13.65
N GLY A 26 4.87 4.73 12.78
CA GLY A 26 4.56 4.76 11.34
C GLY A 26 3.09 4.48 11.05
N ALA A 27 2.53 3.44 11.66
CA ALA A 27 1.11 3.11 11.49
C ALA A 27 0.18 4.20 12.05
N ARG A 28 0.59 4.91 13.11
CA ARG A 28 -0.15 6.03 13.69
C ARG A 28 -0.07 7.29 12.82
N VAL A 29 1.08 7.55 12.20
CA VAL A 29 1.22 8.65 11.24
C VAL A 29 0.31 8.44 10.01
N ALA A 30 0.16 7.19 9.56
CA ALA A 30 -0.73 6.83 8.46
C ALA A 30 -2.22 6.72 8.84
N GLN A 31 -2.59 6.98 10.10
CA GLN A 31 -3.97 6.86 10.56
C GLN A 31 -4.78 8.10 10.19
N GLY A 32 -5.95 7.88 9.59
CA GLY A 32 -6.81 8.93 9.06
C GLY A 32 -6.23 9.63 7.83
N ASP A 33 -7.04 10.49 7.20
CA ASP A 33 -6.54 11.37 6.14
C ASP A 33 -5.60 12.43 6.72
N LYS A 34 -4.70 12.95 5.88
CA LYS A 34 -3.72 13.98 6.23
C LYS A 34 -3.83 15.14 5.26
N SER A 35 -4.00 16.34 5.79
CA SER A 35 -4.01 17.56 4.98
C SER A 35 -2.59 17.94 4.53
N ALA A 36 -2.48 18.79 3.51
CA ALA A 36 -1.18 19.33 3.08
C ALA A 36 -0.43 20.03 4.23
N GLU A 37 -1.14 20.82 5.03
CA GLU A 37 -0.55 21.52 6.18
C GLU A 37 -0.04 20.57 7.26
N GLU A 38 -0.73 19.46 7.49
CA GLU A 38 -0.28 18.44 8.44
C GLU A 38 0.96 17.71 7.94
N LEU A 39 1.00 17.38 6.65
CA LEU A 39 2.17 16.74 6.03
C LEU A 39 3.40 17.66 6.07
N ASP A 40 3.22 18.96 5.84
CA ASP A 40 4.27 19.97 5.93
C ASP A 40 4.77 20.13 7.37
N LYS A 41 3.86 20.24 8.36
CA LYS A 41 4.21 20.28 9.80
C LYS A 41 4.98 19.05 10.26
N LEU A 42 4.72 17.89 9.65
CA LEU A 42 5.42 16.63 9.93
C LEU A 42 6.77 16.52 9.18
N GLY A 43 7.10 17.48 8.31
CA GLY A 43 8.33 17.51 7.54
C GLY A 43 8.36 16.49 6.40
N PHE A 44 7.21 16.07 5.89
CA PHE A 44 7.13 15.23 4.70
C PHE A 44 7.27 16.07 3.43
N ALA A 45 7.74 15.45 2.35
CA ALA A 45 7.76 16.06 1.03
C ALA A 45 6.44 15.74 0.29
N PRO A 46 6.07 16.52 -0.74
CA PRO A 46 4.92 16.23 -1.60
C PRO A 46 5.16 14.95 -2.44
N GLN A 47 4.84 13.80 -1.84
CA GLN A 47 5.14 12.48 -2.37
C GLN A 47 3.96 11.52 -2.17
N ILE A 48 3.87 10.53 -3.05
CA ILE A 48 2.93 9.41 -2.91
C ILE A 48 3.71 8.10 -2.88
N PHE A 49 3.35 7.25 -1.94
CA PHE A 49 3.94 5.93 -1.74
C PHE A 49 3.00 4.85 -2.26
N LEU A 50 3.54 3.98 -3.11
CA LEU A 50 2.84 2.79 -3.59
C LEU A 50 3.43 1.57 -2.87
N PHE A 51 2.59 0.82 -2.17
CA PHE A 51 2.97 -0.41 -1.47
C PHE A 51 2.43 -1.62 -2.22
N LYS A 52 3.31 -2.51 -2.67
CA LYS A 52 2.94 -3.79 -3.26
C LYS A 52 2.78 -4.86 -2.19
N ASN A 53 1.69 -5.60 -2.27
CA ASN A 53 1.47 -6.82 -1.51
C ASN A 53 2.20 -7.98 -2.20
N LEU A 54 3.20 -8.57 -1.54
CA LEU A 54 4.00 -9.67 -2.07
C LEU A 54 3.21 -10.98 -2.21
N PHE A 55 2.12 -11.15 -1.45
CA PHE A 55 1.31 -12.36 -1.48
C PHE A 55 0.26 -12.33 -2.60
N SER A 56 -0.48 -11.23 -2.73
CA SER A 56 -1.58 -11.10 -3.69
C SER A 56 -1.23 -10.34 -4.97
N GLY A 57 -0.14 -9.56 -4.98
CA GLY A 57 0.22 -8.67 -6.09
C GLY A 57 -0.55 -7.35 -6.12
N GLN A 58 -1.48 -7.14 -5.18
CA GLN A 58 -2.24 -5.90 -5.02
C GLN A 58 -1.34 -4.72 -4.64
N VAL A 59 -1.82 -3.50 -4.89
CA VAL A 59 -1.10 -2.26 -4.55
C VAL A 59 -1.98 -1.40 -3.64
N LEU A 60 -1.37 -0.71 -2.68
CA LEU A 60 -2.00 0.24 -1.78
C LEU A 60 -1.31 1.60 -1.94
N TYR A 61 -2.09 2.67 -1.99
CA TYR A 61 -1.61 4.05 -2.10
C TYR A 61 -1.55 4.71 -0.72
N SER A 62 -0.56 5.57 -0.47
CA SER A 62 -0.45 6.34 0.78
C SER A 62 0.26 7.67 0.57
N LYS A 63 -0.15 8.71 1.30
CA LYS A 63 0.51 10.02 1.36
C LYS A 63 1.77 10.03 2.25
N VAL A 64 1.98 8.99 3.06
CA VAL A 64 3.09 8.88 4.03
C VAL A 64 3.86 7.57 3.83
N PRO A 65 5.12 7.45 4.31
CA PRO A 65 5.94 6.24 4.17
C PRO A 65 5.51 5.09 5.10
N ALA A 66 4.21 4.96 5.33
CA ALA A 66 3.55 3.94 6.12
C ALA A 66 2.11 3.76 5.64
N TYR A 67 1.42 2.77 6.20
CA TYR A 67 0.01 2.55 5.93
C TYR A 67 -0.76 2.07 7.16
N HIS A 68 -2.07 2.38 7.19
CA HIS A 68 -3.00 1.99 8.24
C HIS A 68 -4.14 1.10 7.73
N GLN A 69 -4.92 0.50 8.64
CA GLN A 69 -6.08 -0.32 8.28
C GLN A 69 -7.14 0.51 7.55
N ASP A 70 -7.35 1.75 7.96
CA ASP A 70 -8.35 2.65 7.38
C ASP A 70 -8.13 2.84 5.88
N GLN A 71 -6.87 2.98 5.45
CA GLN A 71 -6.52 3.10 4.02
C GLN A 71 -6.78 1.80 3.24
N ILE A 72 -6.56 0.64 3.87
CA ILE A 72 -6.93 -0.65 3.27
C ILE A 72 -8.45 -0.76 3.14
N ASP A 73 -9.19 -0.27 4.13
CA ASP A 73 -10.65 -0.33 4.13
C ASP A 73 -11.26 0.64 3.10
N GLU A 74 -10.65 1.82 2.94
CA GLU A 74 -10.99 2.83 1.94
C GLU A 74 -10.73 2.35 0.51
N GLN A 75 -9.58 1.72 0.27
CA GLN A 75 -9.16 1.36 -1.09
C GLN A 75 -9.71 0.01 -1.56
N PHE A 76 -9.98 -0.94 -0.66
CA PHE A 76 -10.44 -2.29 -1.00
C PHE A 76 -11.91 -2.50 -0.60
N VAL A 77 -12.81 -1.71 -1.20
CA VAL A 77 -14.24 -1.63 -0.86
C VAL A 77 -15.08 -2.84 -1.31
N ALA A 78 -14.73 -3.47 -2.44
CA ALA A 78 -15.51 -4.56 -3.04
C ALA A 78 -14.68 -5.85 -3.19
N PRO A 79 -14.18 -6.43 -2.07
CA PRO A 79 -13.34 -7.61 -2.13
C PRO A 79 -14.11 -8.82 -2.61
N ASN A 80 -13.43 -9.69 -3.37
CA ASN A 80 -13.98 -10.96 -3.83
C ASN A 80 -12.90 -12.04 -3.82
N TRP A 81 -13.22 -13.24 -4.30
CA TRP A 81 -12.28 -14.36 -4.25
C TRP A 81 -11.00 -14.12 -5.09
N GLN A 82 -11.08 -13.33 -6.17
CA GLN A 82 -9.93 -12.94 -7.01
C GLN A 82 -9.18 -11.74 -6.44
N ASN A 83 -9.91 -10.74 -5.94
CA ASN A 83 -9.39 -9.50 -5.35
C ASN A 83 -9.71 -9.48 -3.84
N ARG A 84 -9.05 -10.34 -3.04
CA ARG A 84 -9.35 -10.47 -1.60
C ARG A 84 -8.89 -9.24 -0.85
N LYS A 85 -9.59 -8.86 0.22
CA LYS A 85 -9.13 -7.78 1.10
C LYS A 85 -7.77 -8.15 1.73
N PRO A 86 -6.70 -7.38 1.51
CA PRO A 86 -5.38 -7.76 2.00
C PRO A 86 -5.24 -7.55 3.50
N SER A 87 -4.37 -8.35 4.12
CA SER A 87 -4.03 -8.22 5.54
C SER A 87 -3.05 -7.05 5.77
N ARG A 88 -3.15 -6.36 6.90
CA ARG A 88 -2.19 -5.33 7.35
C ARG A 88 -0.82 -5.89 7.79
N ARG A 89 -0.55 -7.18 7.57
CA ARG A 89 0.71 -7.84 7.92
C ARG A 89 1.92 -7.17 7.24
N ASN A 90 2.79 -6.54 8.04
CA ASN A 90 3.92 -5.74 7.54
C ASN A 90 4.94 -6.49 6.68
N ASP A 91 5.08 -7.79 6.89
CA ASP A 91 5.98 -8.64 6.10
C ASP A 91 5.52 -8.78 4.64
N LEU A 92 4.22 -8.62 4.39
CA LEU A 92 3.62 -8.79 3.06
C LEU A 92 3.68 -7.52 2.22
N TRP A 93 3.92 -6.35 2.80
CA TRP A 93 3.91 -5.08 2.08
C TRP A 93 5.32 -4.55 1.88
N LYS A 94 5.63 -4.16 0.65
CA LYS A 94 6.90 -3.52 0.28
C LYS A 94 6.64 -2.27 -0.55
N ILE A 95 7.50 -1.27 -0.39
CA ILE A 95 7.46 -0.10 -1.27
C ILE A 95 7.75 -0.57 -2.70
N MET A 96 6.86 -0.22 -3.61
CA MET A 96 6.95 -0.48 -5.05
C MET A 96 7.47 0.75 -5.78
N CYS A 97 6.95 1.93 -5.43
CA CYS A 97 7.28 3.20 -6.06
C CYS A 97 7.08 4.34 -5.07
N ILE A 98 7.86 5.40 -5.23
CA ILE A 98 7.69 6.70 -4.58
C ILE A 98 7.62 7.73 -5.71
N ALA A 99 6.47 8.38 -5.86
CA ALA A 99 6.25 9.41 -6.85
C ALA A 99 6.43 10.78 -6.19
N ASN A 100 7.32 11.61 -6.72
CA ASN A 100 7.60 12.95 -6.21
C ASN A 100 6.87 14.00 -7.04
N PHE A 101 6.27 14.98 -6.39
CA PHE A 101 5.54 16.07 -7.03
C PHE A 101 6.18 17.43 -6.69
N ALA A 102 5.80 18.47 -7.44
CA ALA A 102 6.32 19.81 -7.22
C ALA A 102 5.74 20.47 -5.95
N ASN A 103 4.51 20.13 -5.57
CA ASN A 103 3.82 20.70 -4.40
C ASN A 103 2.75 19.73 -3.85
N PHE A 104 2.22 20.05 -2.67
CA PHE A 104 1.24 19.19 -1.99
C PHE A 104 -0.12 19.15 -2.68
N GLU A 105 -0.48 20.20 -3.42
CA GLU A 105 -1.72 20.26 -4.19
C GLU A 105 -1.71 19.16 -5.26
N TYR A 106 -0.64 19.08 -6.06
CA TYR A 106 -0.47 18.03 -7.06
C TYR A 106 -0.38 16.63 -6.44
N SER A 107 0.34 16.46 -5.33
CA SER A 107 0.40 15.14 -4.68
C SER A 107 -0.95 14.71 -4.09
N ASN A 108 -1.77 15.63 -3.59
CA ASN A 108 -3.09 15.30 -3.08
C ASN A 108 -4.05 14.96 -4.22
N ALA A 109 -4.05 15.76 -5.30
CA ALA A 109 -4.85 15.50 -6.48
C ALA A 109 -4.49 14.14 -7.12
N ALA A 110 -3.20 13.82 -7.25
CA ALA A 110 -2.75 12.53 -7.77
C ALA A 110 -3.13 11.37 -6.82
N TYR A 111 -3.05 11.54 -5.50
CA TYR A 111 -3.52 10.52 -4.55
C TYR A 111 -5.01 10.24 -4.71
N GLU A 112 -5.83 11.29 -4.76
CA GLU A 112 -7.28 11.18 -4.95
C GLU A 112 -7.61 10.51 -6.29
N GLY A 113 -6.93 10.92 -7.37
CA GLY A 113 -7.06 10.31 -8.70
C GLY A 113 -6.74 8.81 -8.68
N LEU A 114 -5.68 8.39 -8.00
CA LEU A 114 -5.32 6.97 -7.86
C LEU A 114 -6.38 6.16 -7.11
N VAL A 115 -6.90 6.70 -6.01
CA VAL A 115 -7.97 6.06 -5.22
C VAL A 115 -9.26 5.96 -6.04
N GLN A 116 -9.59 7.01 -6.80
CA GLN A 116 -10.75 7.02 -7.70
C GLN A 116 -10.58 6.01 -8.85
N LEU A 117 -9.43 5.96 -9.51
CA LEU A 117 -9.15 4.97 -10.57
C LEU A 117 -9.27 3.54 -10.05
N ARG A 118 -8.79 3.27 -8.84
CA ARG A 118 -9.00 1.97 -8.18
C ARG A 118 -10.49 1.67 -8.01
N LYS A 119 -11.27 2.62 -7.49
CA LYS A 119 -12.73 2.46 -7.34
C LYS A 119 -13.41 2.20 -8.69
N VAL A 120 -12.99 2.89 -9.76
CA VAL A 120 -13.49 2.64 -11.12
C VAL A 120 -13.20 1.21 -11.56
N ARG A 121 -11.99 0.69 -11.32
CA ARG A 121 -11.62 -0.69 -11.69
C ARG A 121 -12.37 -1.77 -10.91
N ASP A 122 -12.69 -1.51 -9.65
CA ASP A 122 -13.28 -2.50 -8.73
C ASP A 122 -14.82 -2.45 -8.70
N VAL A 123 -15.42 -1.28 -8.90
CA VAL A 123 -16.86 -1.03 -8.73
C VAL A 123 -17.51 -0.56 -10.04
N GLU A 124 -17.10 0.61 -10.55
CA GLU A 124 -17.88 1.33 -11.57
C GLU A 124 -17.77 0.69 -12.96
N GLN A 125 -16.54 0.41 -13.41
CA GLN A 125 -16.21 -0.14 -14.74
C GLN A 125 -15.54 -1.51 -14.63
N LYS A 126 -16.07 -2.34 -13.73
CA LYS A 126 -15.50 -3.67 -13.43
C LYS A 126 -15.43 -4.56 -14.67
N LYS A 127 -16.41 -4.48 -15.58
CA LYS A 127 -16.47 -5.35 -16.78
C LYS A 127 -15.37 -5.00 -17.76
N GLU A 128 -15.19 -3.72 -18.02
CA GLU A 128 -14.17 -3.13 -18.88
C GLU A 128 -12.78 -3.44 -18.33
N ALA A 129 -12.59 -3.21 -17.02
CA ALA A 129 -11.34 -3.55 -16.34
C ALA A 129 -11.03 -5.06 -16.42
N GLN A 130 -12.05 -5.92 -16.30
CA GLN A 130 -11.88 -7.37 -16.45
C GLN A 130 -11.52 -7.79 -17.87
N ALA A 131 -12.03 -7.12 -18.90
CA ALA A 131 -11.76 -7.43 -20.30
C ALA A 131 -10.29 -7.14 -20.68
N MET A 132 -9.69 -6.11 -20.09
CA MET A 132 -8.28 -5.74 -20.34
C MET A 132 -7.26 -6.67 -19.66
N ARG A 133 -7.67 -7.46 -18.67
CA ARG A 133 -6.76 -8.32 -17.88
C ARG A 133 -6.47 -9.62 -18.60
N LYS A 134 -5.20 -10.04 -18.57
CA LYS A 134 -4.79 -11.38 -19.00
C LYS A 134 -5.59 -12.47 -18.27
N LYS A 135 -6.10 -13.44 -19.03
CA LYS A 135 -6.86 -14.60 -18.51
C LYS A 135 -6.02 -15.88 -18.51
N ASN A 136 -6.42 -16.84 -17.68
CA ASN A 136 -5.99 -18.25 -17.78
C ASN A 136 -7.02 -19.05 -18.61
N ASP A 137 -6.77 -20.34 -18.79
CA ASP A 137 -7.62 -21.22 -19.60
C ASP A 137 -9.04 -21.39 -19.04
N ASP A 138 -9.21 -21.18 -17.73
CA ASP A 138 -10.53 -21.20 -17.05
C ASP A 138 -11.29 -19.86 -17.15
N GLY A 139 -10.77 -18.87 -17.87
CA GLY A 139 -11.36 -17.54 -17.98
C GLY A 139 -11.19 -16.63 -16.75
N ASN A 140 -10.43 -17.06 -15.75
CA ASN A 140 -10.08 -16.25 -14.59
C ASN A 140 -8.96 -15.27 -14.92
N ILE A 141 -8.81 -14.19 -14.15
CA ILE A 141 -7.58 -13.37 -14.23
C ILE A 141 -6.38 -14.31 -14.03
N TRP A 142 -5.31 -14.18 -14.81
CA TRP A 142 -4.13 -15.02 -14.65
C TRP A 142 -3.54 -14.88 -13.23
N TYR A 143 -3.12 -16.00 -12.63
CA TYR A 143 -2.54 -16.03 -11.28
C TYR A 143 -1.48 -17.12 -11.14
N SER A 144 -0.63 -16.96 -10.13
CA SER A 144 0.28 -18.00 -9.62
C SER A 144 0.03 -18.14 -8.12
N GLY A 145 -0.63 -19.22 -7.69
CA GLY A 145 -1.13 -19.35 -6.31
C GLY A 145 -2.22 -18.32 -6.00
N GLN A 146 -1.97 -17.37 -5.09
CA GLN A 146 -2.86 -16.23 -4.83
C GLN A 146 -2.35 -14.92 -5.47
N TYR A 147 -1.16 -14.96 -6.07
CA TYR A 147 -0.50 -13.79 -6.62
C TYR A 147 -1.05 -13.48 -8.02
N ARG A 148 -1.49 -12.23 -8.21
CA ARG A 148 -2.00 -11.71 -9.48
C ARG A 148 -1.14 -10.51 -9.93
N PRO A 149 -0.29 -10.67 -10.96
CA PRO A 149 0.59 -9.59 -11.41
C PRO A 149 -0.16 -8.41 -12.02
N THR A 150 -1.39 -8.62 -12.51
CA THR A 150 -2.19 -7.60 -13.19
C THR A 150 -2.46 -6.39 -12.29
N TYR A 151 -2.65 -6.59 -10.98
CA TYR A 151 -2.91 -5.46 -10.07
C TYR A 151 -1.71 -4.52 -9.92
N SER A 152 -0.48 -5.04 -10.00
CA SER A 152 0.72 -4.20 -10.01
C SER A 152 0.86 -3.46 -11.35
N GLN A 153 0.52 -4.12 -12.47
CA GLN A 153 0.54 -3.49 -13.80
C GLN A 153 -0.50 -2.37 -13.92
N GLU A 154 -1.71 -2.62 -13.44
CA GLU A 154 -2.80 -1.64 -13.36
C GLU A 154 -2.39 -0.44 -12.52
N ALA A 155 -1.76 -0.64 -11.36
CA ALA A 155 -1.31 0.47 -10.52
C ALA A 155 -0.22 1.32 -11.18
N VAL A 156 0.66 0.73 -11.98
CA VAL A 156 1.67 1.47 -12.76
C VAL A 156 1.01 2.26 -13.89
N ALA A 157 0.03 1.66 -14.58
CA ALA A 157 -0.74 2.35 -15.61
C ALA A 157 -1.57 3.51 -15.02
N ASP A 158 -2.21 3.29 -13.88
CA ASP A 158 -2.95 4.32 -13.14
C ASP A 158 -2.03 5.47 -12.72
N LEU A 159 -0.83 5.15 -12.21
CA LEU A 159 0.16 6.14 -11.84
C LEU A 159 0.63 6.99 -13.04
N SER A 160 0.68 6.41 -14.24
CA SER A 160 1.06 7.16 -15.44
C SER A 160 -0.05 8.10 -15.97
N HIS A 161 -1.29 7.91 -15.52
CA HIS A 161 -2.43 8.72 -15.93
C HIS A 161 -2.72 9.90 -15.00
N VAL A 162 -2.26 9.85 -13.75
CA VAL A 162 -2.38 10.93 -12.76
C VAL A 162 -1.18 11.86 -12.78
#